data_AF-A0A5N5MAG7-F1
#
_entry.id   AF-A0A5N5MAG7-F1
#
_cell.length_a   1.000
_cell.length_b   1.000
_cell.length_c   1.000
_cell.angle_alpha   90.00
_cell.angle_beta   90.00
_cell.angle_gamma   90.00
#
_symmetry.space_group_name_H-M   'P 1'
#
loop_
_entity.id
_entity.type
_entity.pdbx_description
1 polymer ?
#
loop_
_entity_poly.entity_id
_entity_poly.type
_entity_poly.pdbx_seq_one_letter_code
_entity_poly.pdbx_strand_id
1 'polypeptide(L)'
;MSQPVRYRVMDDYTRTVNLQDPEAWACLNGNTALRPPLVEDGRGPWHREVRENINLPRDFVHLFHSPLPRDLPTTRKDNLIVMAAYEGNVDRYARLRRPAMVRNEEEAVIRGIYHSTMFAKYWSTEGEFPDFRFNQAITARFIMVNELSCIPERLDPGDIGDPMDLPHLIWHPLIPREETLRELIRRQPYQVYLRESVALACIAGNHPDTYRDLEVKPSMRLWQQATKSGNPYFRQDLRRRAAELGLQDAVGNDERYCEWYPQEARDLFPSTTILEPIQYTQGIVTEYMGGGAYERWETEANAARWELYIASSDEMRDLAEKDERGCVPLYEDLEGGKPWLWCLPWKNVKKLEGNAAEEKTAEESKAE
;
A
#
# COMPACT_ATOMS: atom_id res chain seq x y z
N MET A 1 9.59 -14.96 42.18
CA MET A 1 8.34 -15.59 41.73
C MET A 1 8.60 -16.19 40.35
N SER A 2 8.64 -17.52 40.23
CA SER A 2 8.79 -18.20 38.95
C SER A 2 7.54 -17.95 38.10
N GLN A 3 7.67 -17.31 36.94
CA GLN A 3 6.58 -17.34 35.97
C GLN A 3 6.40 -18.78 35.51
N PRO A 4 5.19 -19.38 35.61
CA PRO A 4 4.97 -20.72 35.10
C PRO A 4 5.22 -20.71 33.59
N VAL A 5 6.13 -21.57 33.13
CA VAL A 5 6.37 -21.78 31.70
C VAL A 5 5.07 -22.31 31.09
N ARG A 6 4.59 -21.65 30.03
CA ARG A 6 3.41 -22.07 29.27
C ARG A 6 3.86 -22.78 28.01
N TYR A 7 3.08 -23.78 27.61
CA TYR A 7 3.38 -24.64 26.47
C TYR A 7 2.28 -24.57 25.42
N ARG A 8 2.66 -24.51 24.14
CA ARG A 8 1.71 -24.51 23.01
C ARG A 8 1.31 -25.95 22.72
N VAL A 9 0.28 -26.41 23.43
CA VAL A 9 -0.20 -27.79 23.33
C VAL A 9 -1.28 -27.96 22.25
N MET A 10 -2.08 -26.94 22.00
CA MET A 10 -3.20 -26.98 21.05
C MET A 10 -3.07 -25.85 20.03
N ASP A 11 -3.38 -26.16 18.77
CA ASP A 11 -3.49 -25.18 17.69
C ASP A 11 -4.89 -25.28 17.05
N ASP A 12 -5.69 -24.24 17.23
CA ASP A 12 -7.07 -24.18 16.74
C ASP A 12 -7.16 -24.01 15.21
N TYR A 13 -6.12 -23.46 14.57
CA TYR A 13 -6.10 -23.28 13.12
C TYR A 13 -5.92 -24.62 12.40
N THR A 14 -4.98 -25.43 12.89
CA THR A 14 -4.71 -26.76 12.34
C THR A 14 -5.55 -27.85 13.01
N ARG A 15 -6.26 -27.53 14.09
CA ARG A 15 -7.01 -28.46 14.95
C ARG A 15 -6.13 -29.62 15.44
N THR A 16 -4.90 -29.31 15.82
CA THR A 16 -3.91 -30.30 16.27
C THR A 16 -3.59 -30.14 17.75
N VAL A 17 -3.18 -31.25 18.36
CA VAL A 17 -2.67 -31.30 19.73
C VAL A 17 -1.27 -31.92 19.70
N ASN A 18 -0.27 -31.23 20.24
CA ASN A 18 1.10 -31.72 20.39
C ASN A 18 1.39 -31.95 21.87
N LEU A 19 1.47 -33.22 22.28
CA LEU A 19 1.77 -33.62 23.67
C LEU A 19 3.21 -34.10 23.86
N GLN A 20 3.93 -34.37 22.76
CA GLN A 20 5.24 -35.01 22.79
C GLN A 20 6.36 -34.00 23.00
N ASP A 21 6.30 -32.87 22.30
CA ASP A 21 7.29 -31.80 22.41
C ASP A 21 6.62 -30.44 22.17
N PRO A 22 5.83 -29.94 23.13
CA PRO A 22 5.13 -28.69 22.96
C PRO A 22 6.09 -27.50 23.12
N GLU A 23 5.92 -26.50 22.26
CA GLU A 23 6.75 -25.28 22.27
C GLU A 23 6.59 -24.52 23.60
N ALA A 24 7.71 -24.24 24.28
CA ALA A 24 7.73 -23.49 25.53
C ALA A 24 7.59 -21.98 25.31
N TRP A 25 7.21 -21.23 26.35
CA TRP A 25 6.98 -19.77 26.33
C TRP A 25 5.78 -19.34 25.47
N ALA A 26 4.78 -20.21 25.38
CA ALA A 26 3.56 -19.93 24.64
C ALA A 26 2.79 -18.72 25.21
N CYS A 27 2.30 -17.90 24.29
CA CYS A 27 1.51 -16.71 24.56
C CYS A 27 0.05 -16.95 24.15
N LEU A 28 -0.90 -16.38 24.89
CA LEU A 28 -2.30 -16.44 24.44
C LEU A 28 -2.49 -15.48 23.26
N ASN A 29 -2.85 -16.03 22.11
CA ASN A 29 -3.08 -15.25 20.90
C ASN A 29 -4.49 -14.68 20.81
N GLY A 30 -5.41 -14.97 21.75
CA GLY A 30 -6.74 -14.33 21.89
C GLY A 30 -7.56 -14.21 20.61
N ASN A 31 -7.40 -15.13 19.66
CA ASN A 31 -8.07 -15.08 18.36
C ASN A 31 -9.54 -15.49 18.56
N THR A 32 -10.47 -14.56 18.31
CA THR A 32 -11.90 -14.87 18.32
C THR A 32 -12.40 -14.81 16.89
N ALA A 33 -12.52 -15.97 16.25
CA ALA A 33 -13.40 -16.07 15.09
C ALA A 33 -14.84 -16.10 15.63
N LEU A 34 -15.43 -14.93 15.90
CA LEU A 34 -16.90 -14.87 15.97
C LEU A 34 -17.39 -15.36 14.60
N ARG A 35 -18.26 -16.37 14.63
CA ARG A 35 -18.73 -17.14 13.47
C ARG A 35 -18.88 -16.27 12.21
N PRO A 36 -18.44 -16.71 11.02
CA PRO A 36 -19.08 -16.24 9.80
C PRO A 36 -20.60 -16.48 9.98
N PRO A 37 -21.48 -15.53 9.63
CA PRO A 37 -22.90 -15.81 9.65
C PRO A 37 -23.13 -17.08 8.83
N LEU A 38 -23.81 -18.06 9.43
CA LEU A 38 -24.29 -19.23 8.71
C LEU A 38 -24.96 -18.72 7.44
N VAL A 39 -24.42 -19.11 6.28
CA VAL A 39 -25.04 -18.84 4.99
C VAL A 39 -26.32 -19.67 4.96
N GLU A 40 -27.39 -19.16 5.54
CA GLU A 40 -28.74 -19.65 5.31
C GLU A 40 -29.24 -19.04 4.01
N ASP A 41 -29.30 -19.90 3.00
CA ASP A 41 -30.12 -19.86 1.79
C ASP A 41 -30.76 -18.52 1.37
N GLY A 42 -30.22 -17.96 0.29
CA GLY A 42 -31.00 -17.89 -0.94
C GLY A 42 -32.19 -16.94 -1.02
N ARG A 43 -32.13 -15.73 -0.43
CA ARG A 43 -33.10 -14.66 -0.79
C ARG A 43 -32.43 -13.29 -0.97
N GLY A 44 -32.85 -12.62 -2.05
CA GLY A 44 -32.24 -11.45 -2.67
C GLY A 44 -32.40 -10.09 -1.96
N PRO A 45 -32.25 -8.99 -2.73
CA PRO A 45 -31.45 -7.83 -2.36
C PRO A 45 -32.18 -6.90 -1.38
N TRP A 46 -31.41 -6.11 -0.64
CA TRP A 46 -31.83 -5.06 0.31
C TRP A 46 -31.97 -5.41 1.79
N HIS A 47 -31.51 -6.59 2.22
CA HIS A 47 -31.20 -6.76 3.65
C HIS A 47 -29.87 -6.09 3.97
N ARG A 48 -29.96 -5.00 4.73
CA ARG A 48 -28.88 -4.36 5.48
C ARG A 48 -28.13 -5.47 6.23
N GLU A 49 -27.07 -6.00 5.61
CA GLU A 49 -26.16 -6.93 6.27
C GLU A 49 -25.80 -6.27 7.59
N VAL A 50 -26.10 -6.95 8.70
CA VAL A 50 -25.42 -6.70 9.95
C VAL A 50 -23.97 -7.04 9.64
N ARG A 51 -23.23 -6.08 9.09
CA ARG A 51 -21.78 -6.13 8.92
C ARG A 51 -21.27 -6.19 10.35
N GLU A 52 -21.17 -7.39 10.90
CA GLU A 52 -20.47 -7.58 12.15
C GLU A 52 -19.10 -6.94 11.97
N ASN A 53 -18.86 -5.87 12.72
CA ASN A 53 -17.79 -4.93 12.44
C ASN A 53 -16.43 -5.64 12.50
N ILE A 54 -15.83 -6.01 11.36
CA ILE A 54 -14.56 -6.76 11.27
C ILE A 54 -13.37 -5.99 11.82
N ASN A 55 -13.56 -4.70 12.08
CA ASN A 55 -12.52 -3.79 12.50
C ASN A 55 -12.21 -3.86 14.00
N LEU A 56 -10.98 -3.49 14.34
CA LEU A 56 -10.50 -3.35 15.71
C LEU A 56 -11.34 -2.29 16.47
N PRO A 57 -11.90 -2.61 17.65
CA PRO A 57 -12.59 -1.63 18.48
C PRO A 57 -11.65 -0.54 18.99
N ARG A 58 -12.20 0.66 19.24
CA ARG A 58 -11.45 1.84 19.70
C ARG A 58 -10.55 1.58 20.90
N ASP A 59 -11.05 0.85 21.90
CA ASP A 59 -10.32 0.56 23.14
C ASP A 59 -8.98 -0.17 22.89
N PHE A 60 -8.86 -0.85 21.75
CA PHE A 60 -7.67 -1.61 21.36
C PHE A 60 -6.74 -0.86 20.40
N VAL A 61 -7.04 0.38 20.02
CA VAL A 61 -6.20 1.20 19.11
C VAL A 61 -4.78 1.40 19.66
N HIS A 62 -4.62 1.39 20.98
CA HIS A 62 -3.30 1.43 21.62
C HIS A 62 -2.36 0.28 21.19
N LEU A 63 -2.92 -0.86 20.75
CA LEU A 63 -2.17 -2.02 20.25
C LEU A 63 -1.48 -1.77 18.90
N PHE A 64 -1.77 -0.69 18.19
CA PHE A 64 -1.01 -0.33 16.99
C PHE A 64 0.39 0.21 17.33
N HIS A 65 0.49 1.07 18.34
CA HIS A 65 1.73 1.80 18.64
C HIS A 65 2.44 1.31 19.93
N SER A 66 1.73 0.69 20.87
CA SER A 66 2.34 0.11 22.07
C SER A 66 2.99 -1.24 21.76
N PRO A 67 4.04 -1.69 22.49
CA PRO A 67 4.52 -3.07 22.37
C PRO A 67 3.36 -4.06 22.60
N LEU A 68 3.29 -5.10 21.76
CA LEU A 68 2.22 -6.10 21.89
C LEU A 68 2.34 -6.81 23.25
N PRO A 69 1.30 -6.78 24.11
CA PRO A 69 1.33 -7.43 25.43
C PRO A 69 1.52 -8.94 25.25
N ARG A 70 2.21 -9.62 26.18
CA ARG A 70 2.52 -11.07 26.05
C ARG A 70 1.27 -11.92 25.78
N ASP A 71 0.21 -11.70 26.53
CA ASP A 71 -1.09 -12.28 26.21
C ASP A 71 -1.90 -11.22 25.46
N LEU A 72 -2.25 -11.52 24.21
CA LEU A 72 -3.06 -10.62 23.41
C LEU A 72 -4.51 -10.67 23.90
N PRO A 73 -5.20 -9.51 24.00
CA PRO A 73 -6.59 -9.50 24.39
C PRO A 73 -7.46 -10.23 23.37
N THR A 74 -8.60 -10.73 23.85
CA THR A 74 -9.63 -11.39 23.05
C THR A 74 -10.38 -10.32 22.23
N THR A 75 -9.95 -10.08 20.99
CA THR A 75 -10.51 -9.06 20.11
C THR A 75 -10.28 -9.41 18.62
N ARG A 76 -10.86 -8.64 17.70
CA ARG A 76 -10.63 -8.74 16.24
C ARG A 76 -9.29 -8.09 15.89
N LYS A 77 -8.42 -8.78 15.15
CA LYS A 77 -6.99 -8.40 15.00
C LYS A 77 -6.57 -8.15 13.57
N ASP A 78 -7.51 -8.21 12.64
CA ASP A 78 -7.24 -8.17 11.21
C ASP A 78 -6.53 -6.86 10.86
N ASN A 79 -6.97 -5.73 11.43
CA ASN A 79 -6.28 -4.44 11.27
C ASN A 79 -4.86 -4.46 11.84
N LEU A 80 -4.61 -5.15 12.96
CA LEU A 80 -3.25 -5.25 13.53
C LEU A 80 -2.32 -6.06 12.61
N ILE A 81 -2.83 -7.13 11.98
CA ILE A 81 -2.08 -7.94 11.00
C ILE A 81 -1.73 -7.07 9.80
N VAL A 82 -2.74 -6.42 9.23
CA VAL A 82 -2.61 -5.56 8.04
C VAL A 82 -1.65 -4.40 8.31
N MET A 83 -1.74 -3.71 9.45
CA MET A 83 -0.82 -2.62 9.78
C MET A 83 0.61 -3.12 10.01
N ALA A 84 0.79 -4.27 10.67
CA ALA A 84 2.12 -4.83 10.88
C ALA A 84 2.78 -5.25 9.55
N ALA A 85 1.99 -5.78 8.61
CA ALA A 85 2.43 -6.05 7.24
C ALA A 85 2.79 -4.75 6.50
N TYR A 86 1.91 -3.74 6.54
CA TYR A 86 2.09 -2.45 5.88
C TYR A 86 3.40 -1.75 6.29
N GLU A 87 3.74 -1.76 7.57
CA GLU A 87 5.00 -1.21 8.12
C GLU A 87 6.22 -2.08 7.80
N GLY A 88 6.03 -3.34 7.42
CA GLY A 88 7.11 -4.32 7.33
C GLY A 88 7.74 -4.64 8.69
N ASN A 89 6.93 -4.69 9.75
CA ASN A 89 7.39 -5.03 11.10
C ASN A 89 7.37 -6.55 11.29
N VAL A 90 8.54 -7.19 11.13
CA VAL A 90 8.73 -8.65 11.21
C VAL A 90 8.15 -9.22 12.51
N ASP A 91 8.55 -8.69 13.66
CA ASP A 91 8.17 -9.26 14.97
C ASP A 91 6.67 -9.19 15.23
N ARG A 92 6.04 -8.04 14.91
CA ARG A 92 4.59 -7.88 15.08
C ARG A 92 3.84 -8.75 14.08
N TYR A 93 4.28 -8.75 12.82
CA TYR A 93 3.60 -9.49 11.76
C TYR A 93 3.70 -11.00 12.00
N ALA A 94 4.90 -11.54 12.27
CA ALA A 94 5.10 -12.97 12.56
C ALA A 94 4.27 -13.43 13.77
N ARG A 95 4.09 -12.55 14.76
CA ARG A 95 3.30 -12.84 15.95
C ARG A 95 1.78 -12.80 15.73
N LEU A 96 1.31 -11.96 14.80
CA LEU A 96 -0.12 -11.73 14.56
C LEU A 96 -0.67 -12.54 13.37
N ARG A 97 0.17 -12.85 12.37
CA ARG A 97 -0.22 -13.50 11.12
C ARG A 97 -0.96 -14.81 11.36
N ARG A 98 -1.89 -15.11 10.46
CA ARG A 98 -2.69 -16.34 10.47
C ARG A 98 -2.25 -17.23 9.30
N PRO A 99 -2.61 -18.53 9.31
CA PRO A 99 -2.31 -19.41 8.18
C PRO A 99 -2.98 -18.98 6.88
N ALA A 100 -4.17 -18.35 6.96
CA ALA A 100 -4.85 -17.75 5.82
C ALA A 100 -4.79 -16.23 5.95
N MET A 101 -4.43 -15.56 4.84
CA MET A 101 -4.36 -14.10 4.79
C MET A 101 -5.74 -13.48 5.01
N VAL A 102 -5.77 -12.37 5.76
CA VAL A 102 -6.98 -11.55 5.93
C VAL A 102 -7.13 -10.58 4.76
N ARG A 103 -8.30 -9.94 4.67
CA ARG A 103 -8.56 -8.92 3.64
C ARG A 103 -7.51 -7.80 3.73
N ASN A 104 -6.98 -7.40 2.57
CA ASN A 104 -5.96 -6.36 2.41
C ASN A 104 -4.56 -6.69 2.98
N GLU A 105 -4.34 -7.92 3.44
CA GLU A 105 -3.03 -8.33 3.95
C GLU A 105 -1.98 -8.43 2.84
N GLU A 106 -2.36 -8.91 1.66
CA GLU A 106 -1.45 -9.10 0.53
C GLU A 106 -0.82 -7.78 0.06
N GLU A 107 -1.65 -6.77 -0.22
CA GLU A 107 -1.20 -5.44 -0.64
C GLU A 107 -0.37 -4.78 0.45
N ALA A 108 -0.74 -4.99 1.72
CA ALA A 108 0.03 -4.52 2.87
C ALA A 108 1.42 -5.17 2.93
N VAL A 109 1.52 -6.48 2.70
CA VAL A 109 2.78 -7.21 2.71
C VAL A 109 3.67 -6.72 1.57
N ILE A 110 3.13 -6.61 0.35
CA ILE A 110 3.88 -6.12 -0.82
C ILE A 110 4.49 -4.76 -0.50
N ARG A 111 3.70 -3.80 -0.03
CA ARG A 111 4.22 -2.50 0.41
C ARG A 111 5.25 -2.64 1.52
N GLY A 112 4.98 -3.44 2.56
CA GLY A 112 5.92 -3.66 3.66
C GLY A 112 7.29 -4.18 3.19
N ILE A 113 7.30 -5.07 2.19
CA ILE A 113 8.52 -5.60 1.57
C ILE A 113 9.29 -4.48 0.88
N TYR A 114 8.61 -3.62 0.12
CA TYR A 114 9.23 -2.45 -0.51
C TYR A 114 9.89 -1.49 0.50
N HIS A 115 9.32 -1.35 1.69
CA HIS A 115 9.79 -0.37 2.69
C HIS A 115 10.80 -0.92 3.71
N SER A 116 10.75 -2.21 4.03
CA SER A 116 11.58 -2.84 5.07
C SER A 116 12.49 -3.95 4.52
N THR A 117 13.80 -3.73 4.58
CA THR A 117 14.80 -4.73 4.13
C THR A 117 14.73 -6.02 4.96
N MET A 118 14.49 -5.90 6.27
CA MET A 118 14.37 -7.07 7.15
C MET A 118 13.11 -7.88 6.84
N PHE A 119 12.00 -7.19 6.50
CA PHE A 119 10.77 -7.84 6.08
C PHE A 119 10.91 -8.53 4.72
N ALA A 120 11.55 -7.87 3.75
CA ALA A 120 11.89 -8.49 2.47
C ALA A 120 12.75 -9.74 2.66
N LYS A 121 13.75 -9.70 3.57
CA LYS A 121 14.58 -10.86 3.87
C LYS A 121 13.79 -11.98 4.53
N TYR A 122 12.92 -11.66 5.49
CA TYR A 122 12.02 -12.61 6.14
C TYR A 122 11.15 -13.33 5.10
N TRP A 123 10.49 -12.59 4.22
CA TRP A 123 9.67 -13.17 3.15
C TRP A 123 10.49 -13.96 2.13
N SER A 124 11.73 -13.55 1.80
CA SER A 124 12.59 -14.34 0.90
C SER A 124 12.93 -15.75 1.40
N THR A 125 12.70 -16.03 2.69
CA THR A 125 12.95 -17.35 3.29
C THR A 125 11.69 -18.21 3.48
N GLU A 126 10.50 -17.64 3.30
CA GLU A 126 9.22 -18.34 3.57
C GLU A 126 8.82 -19.32 2.46
N GLY A 127 9.46 -19.30 1.29
CA GLY A 127 9.28 -20.27 0.21
C GLY A 127 8.62 -19.70 -1.04
N GLU A 128 7.90 -20.56 -1.79
CA GLU A 128 7.19 -20.17 -3.02
C GLU A 128 5.84 -19.51 -2.69
N PHE A 129 5.58 -18.37 -3.33
CA PHE A 129 4.33 -17.64 -3.19
C PHE A 129 3.42 -17.93 -4.39
N PRO A 130 2.11 -18.13 -4.18
CA PRO A 130 1.17 -18.30 -5.29
C PRO A 130 1.06 -17.05 -6.17
N ASP A 131 1.38 -15.87 -5.61
CA ASP A 131 1.40 -14.62 -6.34
C ASP A 131 2.85 -14.15 -6.60
N PHE A 132 3.16 -13.89 -7.87
CA PHE A 132 4.47 -13.46 -8.33
C PHE A 132 4.89 -12.08 -7.79
N ARG A 133 3.93 -11.25 -7.37
CA ARG A 133 4.16 -9.89 -6.85
C ARG A 133 5.03 -9.87 -5.60
N PHE A 134 4.98 -10.91 -4.77
CA PHE A 134 5.87 -11.04 -3.60
C PHE A 134 7.34 -11.09 -4.04
N ASN A 135 7.65 -11.93 -5.03
CA ASN A 135 9.01 -12.07 -5.56
C ASN A 135 9.49 -10.79 -6.27
N GLN A 136 8.60 -10.10 -6.99
CA GLN A 136 8.90 -8.79 -7.55
C GLN A 136 9.27 -7.80 -6.45
N ALA A 137 8.45 -7.66 -5.40
CA ALA A 137 8.70 -6.74 -4.31
C ALA A 137 10.02 -7.04 -3.58
N ILE A 138 10.33 -8.33 -3.34
CA ILE A 138 11.58 -8.77 -2.71
C ILE A 138 12.77 -8.38 -3.60
N THR A 139 12.70 -8.69 -4.88
CA THR A 139 13.76 -8.37 -5.86
C THR A 139 13.95 -6.86 -5.96
N ALA A 140 12.85 -6.09 -6.01
CA ALA A 140 12.88 -4.64 -6.02
C ALA A 140 13.62 -4.09 -4.80
N ARG A 141 13.26 -4.58 -3.61
CA ARG A 141 13.86 -4.15 -2.36
C ARG A 141 15.35 -4.47 -2.32
N PHE A 142 15.76 -5.63 -2.83
CA PHE A 142 17.17 -6.01 -2.89
C PHE A 142 17.97 -5.13 -3.87
N ILE A 143 17.43 -4.82 -5.05
CA ILE A 143 18.03 -3.84 -5.98
C ILE A 143 18.21 -2.48 -5.29
N MET A 144 17.19 -2.00 -4.57
CA MET A 144 17.22 -0.73 -3.84
C MET A 144 18.30 -0.64 -2.76
N VAL A 145 18.73 -1.78 -2.20
CA VAL A 145 19.87 -1.87 -1.27
C VAL A 145 21.17 -2.31 -1.95
N ASN A 146 21.23 -2.28 -3.28
CA ASN A 146 22.38 -2.61 -4.11
C ASN A 146 22.79 -4.09 -4.09
N GLU A 147 21.87 -4.97 -3.76
CA GLU A 147 22.05 -6.42 -3.75
C GLU A 147 21.45 -7.02 -5.04
N LEU A 148 22.27 -7.71 -5.82
CA LEU A 148 21.88 -8.27 -7.13
C LEU A 148 22.05 -9.80 -7.19
N SER A 149 22.41 -10.48 -6.11
CA SER A 149 22.69 -11.92 -6.11
C SER A 149 21.49 -12.78 -6.53
N CYS A 150 20.27 -12.30 -6.31
CA CYS A 150 19.05 -12.97 -6.76
C CYS A 150 18.76 -12.80 -8.25
N ILE A 151 19.48 -11.93 -8.96
CA ILE A 151 19.24 -11.64 -10.38
C ILE A 151 20.22 -12.45 -11.21
N PRO A 152 19.72 -13.45 -11.98
CA PRO A 152 20.57 -14.25 -12.84
C PRO A 152 21.16 -13.38 -13.96
N GLU A 153 22.23 -13.88 -14.58
CA GLU A 153 22.77 -13.30 -15.80
C GLU A 153 22.10 -13.98 -17.01
N ARG A 154 21.40 -13.19 -17.84
CA ARG A 154 20.73 -13.65 -19.07
C ARG A 154 21.25 -12.84 -20.25
N LEU A 155 22.23 -13.40 -20.96
CA LEU A 155 22.90 -12.75 -22.09
C LEU A 155 22.42 -13.26 -23.45
N ASP A 156 21.53 -14.25 -23.48
CA ASP A 156 20.97 -14.76 -24.72
C ASP A 156 19.71 -13.94 -25.08
N PRO A 157 19.62 -13.31 -26.27
CA PRO A 157 18.41 -12.65 -26.74
C PRO A 157 17.16 -13.55 -26.76
N GLY A 158 17.34 -14.88 -26.83
CA GLY A 158 16.26 -15.87 -26.76
C GLY A 158 15.80 -16.21 -25.34
N ASP A 159 16.58 -15.87 -24.31
CA ASP A 159 16.26 -16.07 -22.88
C ASP A 159 15.99 -14.73 -22.20
N ILE A 160 14.79 -14.20 -22.44
CA ILE A 160 14.38 -12.90 -21.89
C ILE A 160 13.79 -13.06 -20.47
N GLY A 161 13.65 -14.30 -19.98
CA GLY A 161 12.89 -14.62 -18.75
C GLY A 161 11.40 -14.25 -18.86
N ASP A 162 10.64 -14.43 -17.78
CA ASP A 162 9.29 -13.90 -17.70
C ASP A 162 9.36 -12.38 -17.41
N PRO A 163 8.78 -11.52 -18.25
CA PRO A 163 8.64 -10.09 -17.93
C PRO A 163 7.99 -9.82 -16.57
N MET A 164 7.16 -10.74 -16.08
CA MET A 164 6.52 -10.67 -14.76
C MET A 164 7.44 -11.07 -13.61
N ASP A 165 8.66 -11.57 -13.86
CA ASP A 165 9.62 -11.83 -12.80
C ASP A 165 10.32 -10.56 -12.31
N LEU A 166 10.29 -9.47 -13.10
CA LEU A 166 11.11 -8.30 -12.83
C LEU A 166 10.31 -7.14 -12.24
N PRO A 167 10.87 -6.48 -11.21
CA PRO A 167 10.18 -5.40 -10.52
C PRO A 167 10.09 -4.15 -11.37
N HIS A 168 8.95 -3.47 -11.22
CA HIS A 168 8.62 -2.24 -11.93
C HIS A 168 9.10 -0.96 -11.21
N LEU A 169 9.00 -0.93 -9.89
CA LEU A 169 9.42 0.18 -9.05
C LEU A 169 10.72 -0.22 -8.36
N ILE A 170 11.86 0.36 -8.75
CA ILE A 170 13.18 -0.01 -8.17
C ILE A 170 13.94 1.16 -7.53
N TRP A 171 13.27 2.30 -7.34
CA TRP A 171 13.89 3.55 -6.84
C TRP A 171 13.17 4.20 -5.65
N HIS A 172 12.24 3.48 -5.00
CA HIS A 172 11.52 3.99 -3.85
C HIS A 172 11.23 2.90 -2.82
N PRO A 173 11.46 3.13 -1.51
CA PRO A 173 11.84 4.41 -0.89
C PRO A 173 13.35 4.72 -0.94
N LEU A 174 14.15 3.78 -1.44
CA LEU A 174 15.58 3.96 -1.58
C LEU A 174 15.96 3.94 -3.06
N ILE A 175 16.89 4.81 -3.43
CA ILE A 175 17.42 4.91 -4.78
C ILE A 175 18.70 4.07 -4.86
N PRO A 176 18.78 3.08 -5.77
CA PRO A 176 20.00 2.32 -6.02
C PRO A 176 21.17 3.22 -6.45
N ARG A 177 22.39 2.77 -6.19
CA ARG A 177 23.60 3.40 -6.70
C ARG A 177 23.68 3.23 -8.22
N GLU A 178 24.33 4.20 -8.87
CA GLU A 178 24.49 4.18 -10.33
C GLU A 178 25.21 2.92 -10.83
N GLU A 179 26.23 2.46 -10.09
CA GLU A 179 26.97 1.24 -10.41
C GLU A 179 26.06 0.00 -10.41
N THR A 180 25.11 -0.07 -9.47
CA THR A 180 24.13 -1.14 -9.39
C THR A 180 23.20 -1.11 -10.59
N LEU A 181 22.74 0.07 -11.02
CA LEU A 181 21.90 0.22 -12.21
C LEU A 181 22.63 -0.20 -13.50
N ARG A 182 23.91 0.17 -13.64
CA ARG A 182 24.74 -0.29 -14.76
C ARG A 182 24.93 -1.80 -14.76
N GLU A 183 25.24 -2.39 -13.61
CA GLU A 183 25.41 -3.84 -13.48
C GLU A 183 24.10 -4.60 -13.74
N LEU A 184 22.96 -4.05 -13.32
CA LEU A 184 21.64 -4.62 -13.59
C LEU A 184 21.35 -4.73 -15.09
N ILE A 185 21.67 -3.67 -15.85
CA ILE A 185 21.56 -3.67 -17.31
C ILE A 185 22.58 -4.63 -17.95
N ARG A 186 23.79 -4.72 -17.41
CA ARG A 186 24.81 -5.68 -17.89
C ARG A 186 24.34 -7.13 -17.76
N ARG A 187 23.64 -7.48 -16.68
CA ARG A 187 23.13 -8.84 -16.42
C ARG A 187 21.90 -9.20 -17.24
N GLN A 188 21.08 -8.21 -17.59
CA GLN A 188 19.79 -8.40 -18.27
C GLN A 188 19.64 -7.43 -19.47
N PRO A 189 20.58 -7.44 -20.43
CA PRO A 189 20.66 -6.40 -21.46
C PRO A 189 19.45 -6.37 -22.39
N TYR A 190 18.81 -7.51 -22.66
CA TYR A 190 17.69 -7.61 -23.62
C TYR A 190 16.31 -7.36 -23.02
N GLN A 191 16.23 -7.16 -21.70
CA GLN A 191 14.96 -6.99 -21.02
C GLN A 191 14.45 -5.54 -21.14
N VAL A 192 13.46 -5.33 -22.00
CA VAL A 192 12.92 -4.00 -22.33
C VAL A 192 12.27 -3.33 -21.11
N TYR A 193 11.49 -4.06 -20.31
CA TYR A 193 10.77 -3.50 -19.16
C TYR A 193 11.72 -3.06 -18.03
N LEU A 194 12.83 -3.78 -17.88
CA LEU A 194 13.87 -3.44 -16.92
C LEU A 194 14.57 -2.13 -17.31
N ARG A 195 14.84 -1.91 -18.61
CA ARG A 195 15.47 -0.67 -19.09
C ARG A 195 14.64 0.56 -18.74
N GLU A 196 13.31 0.51 -18.88
CA GLU A 196 12.43 1.61 -18.49
C GLU A 196 12.49 1.85 -16.97
N SER A 197 12.42 0.78 -16.17
CA SER A 197 12.51 0.88 -14.71
C SER A 197 13.86 1.44 -14.23
N VAL A 198 14.95 1.05 -14.89
CA VAL A 198 16.30 1.61 -14.65
C VAL A 198 16.38 3.06 -15.09
N ALA A 199 15.79 3.45 -16.21
CA ALA A 199 15.76 4.85 -16.62
C ALA A 199 14.97 5.74 -15.64
N LEU A 200 13.83 5.25 -15.13
CA LEU A 200 13.09 5.94 -14.08
C LEU A 200 13.92 6.09 -12.80
N ALA A 201 14.65 5.04 -12.41
CA ALA A 201 15.59 5.09 -11.29
C ALA A 201 16.74 6.09 -11.52
N CYS A 202 17.29 6.15 -12.75
CA CYS A 202 18.32 7.12 -13.10
C CYS A 202 17.80 8.56 -13.03
N ILE A 203 16.56 8.81 -13.49
CA ILE A 203 15.95 10.14 -13.39
C ILE A 203 15.72 10.51 -11.92
N ALA A 204 15.21 9.55 -11.11
CA ALA A 204 14.97 9.73 -9.69
C ALA A 204 16.28 10.03 -8.92
N GLY A 205 17.34 9.27 -9.21
CA GLY A 205 18.66 9.37 -8.58
C GLY A 205 19.60 10.41 -9.17
N ASN A 206 19.18 11.10 -10.24
CA ASN A 206 20.01 12.02 -11.00
C ASN A 206 21.32 11.38 -11.52
N HIS A 207 21.18 10.28 -12.27
CA HIS A 207 22.26 9.52 -12.91
C HIS A 207 22.27 9.71 -14.44
N PRO A 208 22.70 10.88 -14.96
CA PRO A 208 22.57 11.22 -16.37
C PRO A 208 23.46 10.39 -17.29
N ASP A 209 24.62 9.92 -16.82
CA ASP A 209 25.55 9.14 -17.64
C ASP A 209 24.98 7.76 -17.94
N THR A 210 24.55 7.02 -16.91
CA THR A 210 23.85 5.74 -17.12
C THR A 210 22.58 5.90 -17.93
N TYR A 211 21.78 6.94 -17.67
CA TYR A 211 20.57 7.21 -18.45
C TYR A 211 20.84 7.41 -19.94
N ARG A 212 21.93 8.12 -20.29
CA ARG A 212 22.30 8.39 -21.68
C ARG A 212 22.55 7.11 -22.47
N ASP A 213 23.20 6.14 -21.82
CA ASP A 213 23.56 4.86 -22.40
C ASP A 213 22.34 3.92 -22.56
N LEU A 214 21.19 4.27 -21.96
CA LEU A 214 19.94 3.51 -22.12
C LEU A 214 19.19 3.89 -23.39
N GLU A 215 18.91 2.89 -24.18
CA GLU A 215 17.93 2.96 -25.28
C GLU A 215 16.51 2.82 -24.73
N VAL A 216 15.95 3.93 -24.22
CA VAL A 216 14.55 4.00 -23.78
C VAL A 216 13.68 4.76 -24.77
N LYS A 217 12.47 4.22 -25.01
CA LYS A 217 11.41 4.89 -25.74
C LYS A 217 10.75 5.93 -24.83
N PRO A 218 10.56 7.19 -25.28
CA PRO A 218 9.82 8.18 -24.50
C PRO A 218 8.44 7.66 -24.13
N SER A 219 8.09 7.79 -22.85
CA SER A 219 6.79 7.45 -22.29
C SER A 219 6.31 8.57 -21.38
N MET A 220 4.98 8.67 -21.20
CA MET A 220 4.37 9.64 -20.28
C MET A 220 4.94 9.51 -18.87
N ARG A 221 5.26 8.28 -18.46
CA ARG A 221 5.83 7.95 -17.16
C ARG A 221 7.24 8.49 -16.99
N LEU A 222 8.13 8.26 -17.97
CA LEU A 222 9.47 8.86 -17.97
C LEU A 222 9.39 10.38 -17.96
N TRP A 223 8.43 10.97 -18.70
CA TRP A 223 8.20 12.40 -18.69
C TRP A 223 7.80 12.94 -17.32
N GLN A 224 6.83 12.31 -16.65
CA GLN A 224 6.39 12.66 -15.29
C GLN A 224 7.50 12.54 -14.25
N GLN A 225 8.35 11.51 -14.36
CA GLN A 225 9.49 11.39 -13.47
C GLN A 225 10.53 12.49 -13.75
N ALA A 226 10.74 12.84 -15.02
CA ALA A 226 11.67 13.90 -15.41
C ALA A 226 11.20 15.32 -15.00
N THR A 227 9.88 15.57 -14.93
CA THR A 227 9.35 16.85 -14.42
C THR A 227 9.55 17.03 -12.92
N LYS A 228 9.63 15.94 -12.17
CA LYS A 228 9.99 15.95 -10.74
C LYS A 228 11.51 16.11 -10.52
N SER A 229 12.33 15.83 -11.53
CA SER A 229 13.78 15.93 -11.42
C SER A 229 14.24 17.39 -11.49
N GLY A 230 15.16 17.78 -10.60
CA GLY A 230 15.80 19.09 -10.66
C GLY A 230 16.76 19.25 -11.84
N ASN A 231 17.14 18.16 -12.51
CA ASN A 231 18.04 18.19 -13.65
C ASN A 231 17.26 18.35 -14.98
N PRO A 232 17.42 19.48 -15.71
CA PRO A 232 16.68 19.72 -16.95
C PRO A 232 17.09 18.79 -18.10
N TYR A 233 18.25 18.12 -18.01
CA TYR A 233 18.76 17.22 -19.05
C TYR A 233 17.73 16.16 -19.45
N PHE A 234 17.12 15.47 -18.47
CA PHE A 234 16.18 14.38 -18.73
C PHE A 234 14.97 14.84 -19.55
N ARG A 235 14.41 16.02 -19.21
CA ARG A 235 13.28 16.60 -19.96
C ARG A 235 13.67 16.98 -21.38
N GLN A 236 14.83 17.62 -21.56
CA GLN A 236 15.31 18.01 -22.88
C GLN A 236 15.59 16.78 -23.76
N ASP A 237 16.19 15.75 -23.18
CA ASP A 237 16.51 14.50 -23.86
C ASP A 237 15.24 13.73 -24.28
N LEU A 238 14.24 13.62 -23.40
CA LEU A 238 12.96 13.00 -23.72
C LEU A 238 12.21 13.74 -24.82
N ARG A 239 12.20 15.09 -24.80
CA ARG A 239 11.62 15.90 -25.89
C ARG A 239 12.34 15.67 -27.21
N ARG A 240 13.67 15.60 -27.20
CA ARG A 240 14.47 15.33 -28.40
C ARG A 240 14.11 13.95 -28.98
N ARG A 241 14.16 12.90 -28.16
CA ARG A 241 13.80 11.52 -28.57
C ARG A 241 12.34 11.43 -29.06
N ALA A 242 11.41 12.14 -28.41
CA ALA A 242 10.01 12.15 -28.80
C ALA A 242 9.80 12.81 -30.18
N ALA A 243 10.52 13.90 -30.46
CA ALA A 243 10.49 14.56 -31.77
C ALA A 243 11.09 13.66 -32.87
N GLU A 244 12.22 13.01 -32.59
CA GLU A 244 12.88 12.07 -33.52
C GLU A 244 12.00 10.87 -33.86
N LEU A 245 11.23 10.35 -32.89
CA LEU A 245 10.37 9.16 -33.05
C LEU A 245 8.91 9.50 -33.44
N GLY A 246 8.56 10.79 -33.55
CA GLY A 246 7.18 11.22 -33.82
C GLY A 246 6.17 10.94 -32.69
N LEU A 247 6.66 10.83 -31.44
CA LEU A 247 5.86 10.49 -30.25
C LEU A 247 5.55 11.73 -29.41
N GLN A 248 4.95 12.76 -30.02
CA GLN A 248 4.70 14.03 -29.31
C GLN A 248 3.75 13.87 -28.12
N ASP A 249 2.83 12.90 -28.16
CA ASP A 249 1.90 12.63 -27.06
C ASP A 249 2.58 12.04 -25.81
N ALA A 250 3.83 11.56 -25.91
CA ALA A 250 4.59 11.02 -24.79
C ALA A 250 5.21 12.11 -23.89
N VAL A 251 5.21 13.38 -24.34
CA VAL A 251 5.81 14.51 -23.62
C VAL A 251 4.83 15.69 -23.56
N GLY A 252 4.77 16.35 -22.41
CA GLY A 252 3.87 17.49 -22.19
C GLY A 252 4.40 18.83 -22.71
N ASN A 253 3.49 19.65 -23.24
CA ASN A 253 3.74 21.05 -23.58
C ASN A 253 3.68 21.98 -22.35
N ASP A 254 2.86 21.64 -21.36
CA ASP A 254 2.71 22.38 -20.10
C ASP A 254 3.32 21.57 -18.95
N GLU A 255 4.24 22.16 -18.20
CA GLU A 255 4.82 21.53 -17.00
C GLU A 255 3.74 21.30 -15.92
N ARG A 256 2.63 22.06 -15.97
CA ARG A 256 1.43 21.88 -15.13
C ARG A 256 0.55 20.71 -15.55
N TYR A 257 0.75 20.14 -16.74
CA TYR A 257 -0.01 18.95 -17.21
C TYR A 257 0.26 17.71 -16.33
N CYS A 258 1.30 17.75 -15.48
CA CYS A 258 1.55 16.74 -14.45
C CYS A 258 0.58 16.80 -13.26
N GLU A 259 -0.21 17.86 -13.08
CA GLU A 259 -1.18 17.99 -11.96
C GLU A 259 -2.35 17.01 -12.05
N TRP A 260 -2.68 16.51 -13.25
CA TRP A 260 -3.80 15.58 -13.45
C TRP A 260 -3.41 14.10 -13.27
N TYR A 261 -2.11 13.77 -13.31
CA TYR A 261 -1.58 12.42 -13.08
C TYR A 261 -0.38 12.38 -12.10
N PRO A 262 -0.46 12.99 -10.90
CA PRO A 262 0.55 12.84 -9.85
C PRO A 262 0.36 11.50 -9.10
N GLN A 263 -0.22 10.48 -9.74
CA GLN A 263 -0.64 9.21 -9.14
C GLN A 263 0.54 8.61 -8.35
N GLU A 264 1.66 8.39 -9.04
CA GLU A 264 2.89 7.87 -8.41
C GLU A 264 3.40 8.74 -7.25
N ALA A 265 3.21 10.07 -7.24
CA ALA A 265 3.69 10.90 -6.13
C ALA A 265 2.77 10.84 -4.89
N ARG A 266 1.44 10.79 -5.09
CA ARG A 266 0.47 10.60 -4.00
C ARG A 266 0.51 9.18 -3.44
N ASP A 267 0.78 8.22 -4.31
CA ASP A 267 0.80 6.80 -4.02
C ASP A 267 2.08 6.38 -3.26
N LEU A 268 3.24 6.95 -3.64
CA LEU A 268 4.49 6.69 -2.92
C LEU A 268 4.52 7.30 -1.51
N PHE A 269 3.80 8.41 -1.31
CA PHE A 269 3.74 9.15 -0.05
C PHE A 269 2.28 9.42 0.37
N PRO A 270 1.52 8.36 0.69
CA PRO A 270 0.11 8.52 1.03
C PRO A 270 -0.01 9.34 2.30
N SER A 271 -0.81 10.40 2.25
CA SER A 271 -1.14 11.23 3.39
C SER A 271 -2.58 11.71 3.27
N THR A 272 -3.18 12.10 4.39
CA THR A 272 -4.55 12.59 4.41
C THR A 272 -4.75 13.55 5.56
N THR A 273 -5.69 14.48 5.38
CA THR A 273 -6.20 15.35 6.44
C THR A 273 -7.60 14.92 6.89
N ILE A 274 -8.11 13.81 6.35
CA ILE A 274 -9.44 13.27 6.67
C ILE A 274 -9.29 12.20 7.74
N LEU A 275 -9.76 12.55 8.94
CA LEU A 275 -9.81 11.65 10.07
C LEU A 275 -11.05 10.75 9.97
N GLU A 276 -10.84 9.45 9.82
CA GLU A 276 -11.90 8.44 9.76
C GLU A 276 -11.68 7.40 10.87
N PRO A 277 -12.69 7.05 11.68
CA PRO A 277 -12.54 6.03 12.71
C PRO A 277 -12.20 4.67 12.13
N ILE A 278 -11.15 4.01 12.64
CA ILE A 278 -10.69 2.68 12.17
C ILE A 278 -11.83 1.67 12.12
N GLN A 279 -12.72 1.71 13.12
CA GLN A 279 -13.92 0.88 13.21
C GLN A 279 -14.88 1.01 12.02
N TYR A 280 -14.84 2.10 11.25
CA TYR A 280 -15.71 2.34 10.10
C TYR A 280 -14.96 2.28 8.75
N THR A 281 -13.62 2.30 8.78
CA THR A 281 -12.81 2.19 7.56
C THR A 281 -13.03 0.86 6.85
N GLN A 282 -13.05 0.87 5.51
CA GLN A 282 -13.25 -0.34 4.69
C GLN A 282 -11.97 -1.18 4.48
N GLY A 283 -10.84 -0.77 5.08
CA GLY A 283 -9.53 -1.40 4.93
C GLY A 283 -8.44 -0.36 4.64
N ILE A 284 -7.26 -0.83 4.22
CA ILE A 284 -6.16 0.03 3.79
C ILE A 284 -6.02 0.09 2.27
N VAL A 285 -6.86 -0.58 1.49
CA VAL A 285 -6.76 -0.51 0.02
C VAL A 285 -7.61 0.63 -0.49
N THR A 286 -7.01 1.49 -1.29
CA THR A 286 -7.70 2.51 -2.07
C THR A 286 -7.82 2.01 -3.52
N GLU A 287 -9.06 1.79 -3.98
CA GLU A 287 -9.37 1.50 -5.39
C GLU A 287 -9.14 2.78 -6.21
N TYR A 288 -8.20 2.75 -7.15
CA TYR A 288 -7.96 3.86 -8.07
C TYR A 288 -8.12 3.37 -9.50
N MET A 289 -8.84 4.14 -10.33
CA MET A 289 -9.06 3.84 -11.75
C MET A 289 -7.78 3.94 -12.63
N GLY A 290 -6.58 3.85 -12.04
CA GLY A 290 -5.34 4.31 -12.69
C GLY A 290 -4.03 3.63 -12.30
N GLY A 291 -4.05 2.40 -11.75
CA GLY A 291 -2.84 1.64 -11.38
C GLY A 291 -2.14 2.16 -10.11
N GLY A 292 -1.59 1.27 -9.29
CA GLY A 292 -0.81 1.62 -8.08
C GLY A 292 0.67 1.91 -8.35
N ALA A 293 1.40 2.48 -7.39
CA ALA A 293 2.83 2.74 -7.55
C ALA A 293 3.69 1.46 -7.51
N TYR A 294 3.28 0.48 -6.70
CA TYR A 294 3.96 -0.81 -6.55
C TYR A 294 3.54 -1.84 -7.61
N GLU A 295 2.38 -1.63 -8.25
CA GLU A 295 1.74 -2.59 -9.15
C GLU A 295 1.16 -1.92 -10.40
N ARG A 296 1.23 -2.60 -11.55
CA ARG A 296 0.61 -2.11 -12.79
C ARG A 296 -0.93 -2.13 -12.78
N TRP A 297 -1.57 -2.43 -11.63
CA TRP A 297 -3.00 -2.73 -11.47
C TRP A 297 -3.67 -1.89 -10.36
N GLU A 298 -5.00 -1.93 -10.29
CA GLU A 298 -5.92 -0.89 -9.74
C GLU A 298 -5.98 -0.71 -8.21
N THR A 299 -5.15 -1.41 -7.43
CA THR A 299 -5.24 -1.42 -5.97
C THR A 299 -3.89 -1.20 -5.29
N GLU A 300 -3.84 -0.27 -4.33
CA GLU A 300 -2.65 0.02 -3.55
C GLU A 300 -2.95 0.12 -2.05
N ALA A 301 -2.01 -0.37 -1.25
CA ALA A 301 -2.05 -0.24 0.20
C ALA A 301 -1.73 1.20 0.64
N ASN A 302 -2.72 1.83 1.25
CA ASN A 302 -2.73 3.18 1.81
C ASN A 302 -3.32 3.15 3.24
N ALA A 303 -2.45 3.17 4.24
CA ALA A 303 -2.85 3.22 5.64
C ALA A 303 -2.92 4.66 6.20
N ALA A 304 -2.84 5.70 5.36
CA ALA A 304 -2.73 7.09 5.84
C ALA A 304 -3.88 7.50 6.77
N ARG A 305 -5.10 7.00 6.54
CA ARG A 305 -6.25 7.23 7.42
C ARG A 305 -6.09 6.56 8.79
N TRP A 306 -5.52 5.35 8.81
CA TRP A 306 -5.24 4.64 10.06
C TRP A 306 -4.13 5.34 10.83
N GLU A 307 -3.02 5.69 10.15
CA GLU A 307 -1.90 6.43 10.74
C GLU A 307 -2.38 7.75 11.37
N LEU A 308 -3.19 8.51 10.62
CA LEU A 308 -3.78 9.75 11.12
C LEU A 308 -4.66 9.51 12.35
N TYR A 309 -5.52 8.49 12.32
CA TYR A 309 -6.38 8.17 13.46
C TYR A 309 -5.58 7.68 14.68
N ILE A 310 -4.52 6.90 14.48
CA ILE A 310 -3.59 6.45 15.53
C ILE A 310 -2.84 7.63 16.14
N ALA A 311 -2.46 8.63 15.35
CA ALA A 311 -1.76 9.83 15.81
C ALA A 311 -2.69 10.86 16.47
N SER A 312 -3.98 10.85 16.17
CA SER A 312 -4.96 11.85 16.65
C SER A 312 -5.25 11.74 18.15
N SER A 313 -5.60 12.87 18.77
CA SER A 313 -6.04 12.93 20.18
C SER A 313 -7.41 12.26 20.38
N ASP A 314 -7.73 11.89 21.62
CA ASP A 314 -9.03 11.30 21.93
C ASP A 314 -10.19 12.27 21.67
N GLU A 315 -9.98 13.57 21.84
CA GLU A 315 -10.95 14.62 21.50
C GLU A 315 -11.27 14.62 20.00
N MET A 316 -10.25 14.55 19.14
CA MET A 316 -10.46 14.51 17.69
C MET A 316 -11.11 13.20 17.24
N ARG A 317 -10.76 12.08 17.87
CA ARG A 317 -11.43 10.78 17.62
C ARG A 317 -12.89 10.82 18.04
N ASP A 318 -13.21 11.40 19.19
CA ASP A 318 -14.59 11.60 19.66
C ASP A 318 -15.40 12.41 18.65
N LEU A 319 -14.81 13.48 18.12
CA LEU A 319 -15.45 14.31 17.10
C LEU A 319 -15.72 13.51 15.83
N ALA A 320 -14.73 12.76 15.33
CA ALA A 320 -14.87 11.92 14.15
C ALA A 320 -15.94 10.82 14.30
N GLU A 321 -16.10 10.27 15.50
CA GLU A 321 -17.07 9.22 15.81
C GLU A 321 -18.49 9.74 15.99
N LYS A 322 -18.65 10.98 16.44
CA LYS A 322 -19.95 11.64 16.61
C LYS A 322 -20.43 12.32 15.31
N ASP A 323 -19.53 12.58 14.37
CA ASP A 323 -19.88 13.17 13.08
C ASP A 323 -20.78 12.24 12.26
N GLU A 324 -21.88 12.76 11.74
CA GLU A 324 -22.89 11.99 11.00
C GLU A 324 -22.33 11.39 9.68
N ARG A 325 -21.26 11.97 9.14
CA ARG A 325 -20.58 11.50 7.94
C ARG A 325 -19.61 10.36 8.24
N GLY A 326 -19.27 10.14 9.52
CA GLY A 326 -18.29 9.15 9.96
C GLY A 326 -16.84 9.52 9.64
N CYS A 327 -16.57 10.80 9.37
CA CYS A 327 -15.22 11.33 9.17
C CYS A 327 -15.20 12.85 9.37
N VAL A 328 -14.05 13.42 9.74
CA VAL A 328 -13.89 14.87 9.93
C VAL A 328 -12.59 15.36 9.27
N PRO A 329 -12.59 16.53 8.61
CA PRO A 329 -11.35 17.18 8.22
C PRO A 329 -10.63 17.69 9.47
N LEU A 330 -9.31 17.50 9.52
CA LEU A 330 -8.47 17.97 10.64
C LEU A 330 -8.42 19.49 10.77
N TYR A 331 -8.49 20.18 9.63
CA TYR A 331 -8.43 21.64 9.56
C TYR A 331 -9.65 22.12 8.79
N GLU A 332 -10.31 23.16 9.30
CA GLU A 332 -11.33 23.88 8.53
C GLU A 332 -10.62 24.68 7.43
N ASP A 333 -11.06 24.54 6.18
CA ASP A 333 -10.49 25.30 5.07
C ASP A 333 -10.68 26.80 5.31
N LEU A 334 -9.59 27.57 5.28
CA LEU A 334 -9.56 29.03 5.50
C LEU A 334 -10.40 29.83 4.50
N GLU A 335 -10.91 29.21 3.42
CA GLU A 335 -11.55 29.90 2.29
C GLU A 335 -13.01 29.51 2.02
N GLY A 336 -13.69 28.80 2.93
CA GLY A 336 -15.15 28.57 2.83
C GLY A 336 -15.61 27.67 1.66
N GLY A 337 -14.71 27.26 0.76
CA GLY A 337 -14.93 26.17 -0.16
C GLY A 337 -14.98 24.83 0.58
N LYS A 338 -15.63 23.83 -0.02
CA LYS A 338 -15.55 22.42 0.42
C LYS A 338 -14.64 21.54 -0.47
N PRO A 339 -13.39 21.92 -0.85
CA PRO A 339 -12.51 21.10 -1.68
C PRO A 339 -12.21 19.70 -1.09
N TRP A 340 -12.27 19.53 0.22
CA TRP A 340 -12.14 18.22 0.87
C TRP A 340 -13.23 17.21 0.49
N LEU A 341 -14.37 17.64 -0.08
CA LEU A 341 -15.42 16.73 -0.59
C LEU A 341 -14.88 15.75 -1.64
N TRP A 342 -13.92 16.19 -2.46
CA TRP A 342 -13.27 15.36 -3.49
C TRP A 342 -12.34 14.30 -2.90
N CYS A 343 -11.97 14.43 -1.62
CA CYS A 343 -11.12 13.48 -0.90
C CYS A 343 -11.93 12.41 -0.13
N LEU A 344 -13.26 12.53 -0.11
CA LEU A 344 -14.14 11.57 0.54
C LEU A 344 -14.32 10.30 -0.30
N PRO A 345 -14.53 9.14 0.32
CA PRO A 345 -15.05 7.97 -0.38
C PRO A 345 -16.35 8.34 -1.11
N TRP A 346 -16.52 7.90 -2.35
CA TRP A 346 -17.70 8.20 -3.17
C TRP A 346 -19.04 7.87 -2.49
N LYS A 347 -19.05 6.89 -1.57
CA LYS A 347 -20.22 6.51 -0.76
C LYS A 347 -20.63 7.59 0.24
N ASN A 348 -19.68 8.39 0.74
CA ASN A 348 -19.93 9.47 1.69
C ASN A 348 -20.32 10.77 0.96
N VAL A 349 -19.88 10.95 -0.29
CA VAL A 349 -20.30 12.06 -1.16
C VAL A 349 -21.81 11.99 -1.44
N LYS A 350 -22.36 10.80 -1.71
CA LYS A 350 -23.81 10.62 -1.95
C LYS A 350 -24.70 11.00 -0.75
N LYS A 351 -24.22 10.84 0.49
CA LYS A 351 -24.95 11.32 1.68
C LYS A 351 -25.02 12.83 1.74
N LEU A 352 -23.98 13.52 1.28
CA LEU A 352 -23.88 14.99 1.29
C LEU A 352 -24.76 15.62 0.20
N GLU A 353 -24.85 14.98 -0.96
CA GLU A 353 -25.73 15.42 -2.05
C GLU A 353 -27.22 15.22 -1.71
N GLY A 354 -27.56 14.18 -0.94
CA GLY A 354 -28.91 13.96 -0.41
C GLY A 354 -29.34 15.03 0.59
N ASN A 355 -28.48 15.36 1.57
CA ASN A 355 -28.79 16.37 2.59
C ASN A 355 -28.84 17.80 2.02
N ALA A 356 -28.02 18.13 1.03
CA ALA A 356 -28.04 19.45 0.38
C ALA A 356 -29.32 19.68 -0.46
N ALA A 357 -29.94 18.61 -0.98
CA ALA A 357 -31.22 18.68 -1.66
C ALA A 357 -32.39 18.87 -0.67
N GLU A 358 -32.30 18.26 0.52
CA GLU A 358 -33.28 18.42 1.61
C GLU A 358 -33.19 19.81 2.28
N GLU A 359 -32.00 20.38 2.46
CA GLU A 359 -31.84 21.75 2.97
C GLU A 359 -32.38 22.81 2.00
N LYS A 360 -32.20 22.64 0.69
CA LYS A 360 -32.79 23.52 -0.33
C LYS A 360 -34.32 23.49 -0.35
N THR A 361 -34.92 22.30 -0.18
CA THR A 361 -36.38 22.17 -0.11
C THR A 361 -36.96 22.69 1.21
N ALA A 362 -36.18 22.67 2.29
CA ALA A 362 -36.57 23.26 3.58
C ALA A 362 -36.45 24.80 3.60
N GLU A 363 -35.54 25.40 2.82
CA GLU A 363 -35.48 26.86 2.63
C GLU A 363 -36.57 27.38 1.69
N GLU A 364 -36.89 26.65 0.61
CA GLU A 364 -37.98 27.03 -0.32
C GLU A 364 -39.36 26.94 0.34
N SER A 365 -39.59 25.98 1.25
CA SER A 365 -40.85 25.83 1.99
C SER A 365 -41.03 26.79 3.18
N LYS A 366 -40.00 27.57 3.54
CA LYS A 366 -40.10 28.69 4.50
C LYS A 366 -40.28 30.05 3.82
N ALA A 367 -40.22 30.09 2.49
CA ALA A 367 -40.36 31.29 1.67
C ALA A 367 -41.73 31.38 0.95
N GLU A 368 -42.60 30.38 1.11
CA GLU A 368 -44.06 30.44 0.83
C GLU A 368 -44.84 30.59 2.14
#